data_AF-A6E6X8-F1
#
_entry.id   AF-A6E6X8-F1
#
_cell.length_a   1.000
_cell.length_b   1.000
_cell.length_c   1.000
_cell.angle_alpha   90.00
_cell.angle_beta   90.00
_cell.angle_gamma   90.00
#
_symmetry.space_group_name_H-M   'P 1'
#
loop_
_entity.id
_entity.type
_entity.pdbx_description
1 polymer ?
#
loop_
_entity_poly.entity_id
_entity_poly.type
_entity_poly.pdbx_seq_one_letter_code
_entity_poly.pdbx_strand_id
1 'polypeptide(L)'
;MISFLKESTFTVNEVIVKAWAVTRRNYFSIATLCFLMFITSMASTILSSLLGEIDFFLSLFMLVVFVLLYFTLNLTLFRYIFHLLDDEEKDVMIVHTIPTRLQIMTFLIASLSFMGIVLMVMFVTAFLPFLVFYIMLKIRIFAVGQQTFNLISNIFLAIGFLSAFVAFLRLSFFPFFIIDKQTNKLRFTEISFSKTTGSFIGRVFKVIGLLFTQALVSIKLSLALTKGNFTKLLILLAVLGAFGYLYGYLRGNDVFLPGKLYIIIVVILFISFIIVPLTAVALTVAYRKMVSDYTGDAEPDIIHNIV
;
A
#
# COMPACT_ATOMS: atom_id res chain seq x y z
N MET A 1 -20.90 22.93 10.29
CA MET A 1 -19.52 22.42 10.13
C MET A 1 -19.44 20.89 10.01
N ILE A 2 -20.30 20.11 10.67
CA ILE A 2 -20.42 18.64 10.47
C ILE A 2 -21.21 18.27 9.19
N SER A 3 -21.91 19.23 8.57
CA SER A 3 -22.69 19.02 7.33
C SER A 3 -21.86 19.00 6.04
N PHE A 4 -20.61 19.48 6.05
CA PHE A 4 -19.77 19.53 4.84
C PHE A 4 -18.98 18.24 4.58
N LEU A 5 -18.93 17.31 5.54
CA LEU A 5 -18.44 15.94 5.32
C LEU A 5 -19.51 15.00 4.74
N LYS A 6 -20.74 15.49 4.52
CA LYS A 6 -21.89 14.67 4.14
C LYS A 6 -22.21 14.66 2.64
N GLU A 7 -21.74 15.66 1.87
CA GLU A 7 -22.28 15.89 0.52
C GLU A 7 -21.30 15.75 -0.66
N SER A 8 -19.98 15.75 -0.47
CA SER A 8 -19.06 15.43 -1.57
C SER A 8 -18.16 14.27 -1.22
N THR A 9 -18.70 13.08 -1.42
CA THR A 9 -17.87 11.87 -1.51
C THR A 9 -18.37 11.12 -2.71
N PHE A 10 -17.52 10.91 -3.71
CA PHE A 10 -17.81 10.17 -4.92
C PHE A 10 -18.73 8.95 -4.72
N THR A 11 -19.60 8.67 -5.70
CA THR A 11 -20.31 7.38 -5.71
C THR A 11 -19.36 6.29 -6.17
N VAL A 12 -19.36 5.15 -5.47
CA VAL A 12 -18.48 4.00 -5.78
C VAL A 12 -18.69 3.55 -7.24
N ASN A 13 -19.95 3.58 -7.70
CA ASN A 13 -20.30 3.25 -9.08
C ASN A 13 -19.61 4.18 -10.09
N GLU A 14 -19.65 5.50 -9.91
CA GLU A 14 -18.96 6.42 -10.83
C GLU A 14 -17.46 6.16 -10.88
N VAL A 15 -16.82 5.86 -9.74
CA VAL A 15 -15.39 5.54 -9.71
C VAL A 15 -15.10 4.26 -10.48
N ILE A 16 -15.89 3.20 -10.28
CA ILE A 16 -15.73 1.93 -11.00
C ILE A 16 -15.94 2.15 -12.51
N VAL A 17 -16.99 2.88 -12.91
CA VAL A 17 -17.29 3.14 -14.32
C VAL A 17 -16.18 3.95 -14.98
N LYS A 18 -15.71 5.03 -14.34
CA LYS A 18 -14.59 5.83 -14.87
C LYS A 18 -13.29 5.00 -14.93
N ALA A 19 -13.00 4.24 -13.87
CA ALA A 19 -11.82 3.39 -13.84
C ALA A 19 -11.85 2.30 -14.92
N TRP A 20 -13.00 1.68 -15.15
CA TRP A 20 -13.19 0.71 -16.22
C TRP A 20 -12.98 1.33 -17.61
N ALA A 21 -13.54 2.52 -17.85
CA ALA A 21 -13.36 3.22 -19.12
C ALA A 21 -11.88 3.52 -19.42
N VAL A 22 -11.14 4.06 -18.43
CA VAL A 22 -9.70 4.37 -18.56
C VAL A 22 -8.88 3.09 -18.74
N THR A 23 -9.18 2.05 -17.94
CA THR A 23 -8.49 0.75 -18.02
C THR A 23 -8.71 0.11 -19.38
N ARG A 24 -9.92 0.14 -19.93
CA ARG A 24 -10.23 -0.48 -21.23
C ARG A 24 -9.54 0.24 -22.39
N ARG A 25 -9.50 1.58 -22.36
CA ARG A 25 -8.85 2.40 -23.42
C ARG A 25 -7.34 2.21 -23.46
N ASN A 26 -6.70 2.08 -22.29
CA ASN A 26 -5.24 1.97 -22.15
C ASN A 26 -4.80 0.60 -21.64
N TYR A 27 -5.60 -0.45 -21.89
CA TYR A 27 -5.43 -1.76 -21.28
C TYR A 27 -4.05 -2.34 -21.54
N PHE A 28 -3.57 -2.25 -22.78
CA PHE A 28 -2.30 -2.85 -23.17
C PHE A 28 -1.11 -2.28 -22.38
N SER A 29 -1.03 -0.97 -22.22
CA SER A 29 0.05 -0.30 -21.48
C SER A 29 0.00 -0.62 -19.98
N ILE A 30 -1.19 -0.54 -19.36
CA ILE A 30 -1.38 -0.82 -17.93
C ILE A 30 -1.10 -2.30 -17.65
N ALA A 31 -1.65 -3.20 -18.47
CA ALA A 31 -1.44 -4.64 -18.35
C ALA A 31 0.02 -5.03 -18.55
N THR A 32 0.76 -4.37 -19.44
CA THR A 32 2.21 -4.62 -19.63
C THR A 32 3.01 -4.28 -18.38
N LEU A 33 2.71 -3.15 -17.71
CA LEU A 33 3.36 -2.79 -16.45
C LEU A 33 3.01 -3.77 -15.32
N CYS A 34 1.74 -4.18 -15.22
CA CYS A 34 1.31 -5.21 -14.27
C CYS A 34 1.95 -6.58 -14.56
N PHE A 35 2.10 -6.94 -15.83
CA PHE A 35 2.79 -8.15 -16.25
C PHE A 35 4.27 -8.12 -15.84
N LEU A 36 4.94 -6.99 -16.03
CA LEU A 36 6.34 -6.85 -15.64
C LEU A 36 6.52 -6.97 -14.12
N MET A 37 5.59 -6.42 -13.32
CA MET A 37 5.55 -6.62 -11.87
C MET A 37 5.31 -8.09 -11.49
N PHE A 38 4.40 -8.76 -12.18
CA PHE A 38 4.13 -10.19 -11.98
C PHE A 38 5.37 -11.05 -12.27
N ILE A 39 6.02 -10.83 -13.43
CA ILE A 39 7.26 -11.52 -13.79
C ILE A 39 8.36 -11.26 -12.77
N THR A 40 8.50 -10.01 -12.30
CA THR A 40 9.46 -9.66 -11.26
C THR A 40 9.21 -10.44 -9.97
N SER A 41 7.95 -10.53 -9.53
CA SER A 41 7.57 -11.27 -8.31
C SER A 41 7.77 -12.78 -8.46
N MET A 42 7.44 -13.34 -9.63
CA MET A 42 7.66 -14.76 -9.91
C MET A 42 9.15 -15.09 -10.01
N ALA A 43 9.93 -14.26 -10.72
CA ALA A 43 11.37 -14.41 -10.82
C ALA A 43 12.04 -14.34 -9.44
N SER A 44 11.62 -13.40 -8.58
CA SER A 44 12.10 -13.30 -7.20
C SER A 44 11.81 -14.57 -6.39
N THR A 45 10.63 -15.17 -6.56
CA THR A 45 10.23 -16.39 -5.85
C THR A 45 11.03 -17.61 -6.32
N ILE A 46 11.15 -17.80 -7.64
CA ILE A 46 11.94 -18.88 -8.24
C ILE A 46 13.39 -18.74 -7.82
N LEU A 47 13.94 -17.53 -7.91
CA LEU A 47 15.31 -17.25 -7.54
C LEU A 47 15.54 -17.50 -6.05
N SER A 48 14.64 -17.09 -5.16
CA SER A 48 14.76 -17.40 -3.73
C SER A 48 14.76 -18.90 -3.46
N SER A 49 14.02 -19.68 -4.24
CA SER A 49 14.02 -21.15 -4.12
C SER A 49 15.31 -21.79 -4.65
N LEU A 50 15.94 -21.19 -5.66
CA LEU A 50 17.18 -21.70 -6.27
C LEU A 50 18.44 -21.25 -5.51
N LEU A 51 18.43 -20.05 -4.93
CA LEU A 51 19.57 -19.47 -4.20
C LEU A 51 19.60 -19.85 -2.71
N GLY A 52 18.77 -20.79 -2.25
CA GLY A 52 18.64 -21.16 -0.83
C GLY A 52 19.93 -21.63 -0.15
N GLU A 53 20.95 -22.00 -0.93
CA GLU A 53 22.27 -22.49 -0.46
C GLU A 53 23.43 -21.51 -0.72
N ILE A 54 23.14 -20.27 -1.16
CA ILE A 54 24.17 -19.32 -1.60
C ILE A 54 24.63 -18.38 -0.48
N ASP A 55 25.83 -17.82 -0.66
CA ASP A 55 26.41 -16.78 0.19
C ASP A 55 25.41 -15.67 0.55
N PHE A 56 25.38 -15.35 1.85
CA PHE A 56 24.53 -14.31 2.44
C PHE A 56 24.60 -12.98 1.68
N PHE A 57 25.81 -12.57 1.26
CA PHE A 57 26.02 -11.29 0.56
C PHE A 57 25.31 -11.23 -0.79
N LEU A 58 25.33 -12.33 -1.56
CA LEU A 58 24.65 -12.38 -2.85
C LEU A 58 23.13 -12.37 -2.67
N SER A 59 22.61 -13.12 -1.70
CA SER A 59 21.18 -13.12 -1.37
C SER A 59 20.69 -11.72 -0.97
N LEU A 60 21.46 -11.02 -0.12
CA LEU A 60 21.16 -9.65 0.28
C LEU A 60 21.17 -8.68 -0.92
N PHE A 61 22.16 -8.80 -1.81
CA PHE A 61 22.22 -7.98 -3.02
C PHE A 61 21.01 -8.22 -3.93
N MET A 62 20.65 -9.48 -4.17
CA MET A 62 19.50 -9.83 -5.01
C MET A 62 18.19 -9.33 -4.40
N LEU A 63 18.01 -9.45 -3.08
CA LEU A 63 16.86 -8.87 -2.38
C LEU A 63 16.74 -7.37 -2.65
N VAL A 64 17.83 -6.62 -2.51
CA VAL A 64 17.83 -5.17 -2.75
C VAL A 64 17.45 -4.87 -4.21
N VAL A 65 18.02 -5.58 -5.18
CA VAL A 65 17.72 -5.37 -6.61
C VAL A 65 16.25 -5.64 -6.91
N PHE A 66 15.68 -6.76 -6.45
CA PHE A 66 14.28 -7.10 -6.70
C PHE A 66 13.30 -6.15 -6.02
N VAL A 67 13.59 -5.75 -4.78
CA VAL A 67 12.76 -4.78 -4.05
C VAL A 67 12.75 -3.43 -4.77
N LEU A 68 13.92 -2.94 -5.20
CA LEU A 68 14.02 -1.69 -5.94
C LEU A 68 13.28 -1.77 -7.28
N LEU A 69 13.48 -2.85 -8.05
CA LEU A 69 12.81 -3.04 -9.33
C LEU A 69 11.27 -3.07 -9.15
N TYR A 70 10.78 -3.84 -8.18
CA TYR A 70 9.35 -3.94 -7.88
C TYR A 70 8.74 -2.58 -7.50
N PHE A 71 9.43 -1.80 -6.66
CA PHE A 71 8.96 -0.46 -6.28
C PHE A 71 9.03 0.56 -7.42
N THR A 72 10.07 0.51 -8.25
CA THR A 72 10.15 1.34 -9.46
C THR A 72 8.99 1.06 -10.40
N LEU A 73 8.65 -0.20 -10.63
CA LEU A 73 7.53 -0.58 -11.49
C LEU A 73 6.18 -0.14 -10.92
N ASN A 74 5.95 -0.32 -9.61
CA ASN A 74 4.74 0.15 -8.94
C ASN A 74 4.56 1.68 -9.07
N LEU A 75 5.63 2.45 -8.81
CA LEU A 75 5.59 3.89 -8.96
C LEU A 75 5.38 4.33 -10.41
N THR A 76 6.00 3.63 -11.37
CA THR A 76 5.80 3.88 -12.81
C THR A 76 4.34 3.65 -13.19
N LEU A 77 3.72 2.56 -12.71
CA LEU A 77 2.30 2.29 -12.92
C LEU A 77 1.42 3.42 -12.41
N PHE A 78 1.58 3.82 -11.14
CA PHE A 78 0.76 4.87 -10.56
C PHE A 78 0.97 6.22 -11.27
N ARG A 79 2.21 6.57 -11.58
CA ARG A 79 2.53 7.82 -12.29
C ARG A 79 1.96 7.83 -13.71
N TYR A 80 2.01 6.70 -14.40
CA TYR A 80 1.40 6.52 -15.71
C TYR A 80 -0.13 6.70 -15.65
N ILE A 81 -0.79 6.05 -14.68
CA ILE A 81 -2.25 6.20 -14.47
C ILE A 81 -2.61 7.65 -14.15
N PHE A 82 -1.81 8.36 -13.34
CA PHE A 82 -2.03 9.79 -13.08
C PHE A 82 -1.98 10.63 -14.35
N HIS A 83 -0.96 10.44 -15.19
CA HIS A 83 -0.85 11.19 -16.45
C HIS A 83 -2.02 10.87 -17.39
N LEU A 84 -2.46 9.61 -17.46
CA LEU A 84 -3.64 9.23 -18.23
C LEU A 84 -4.95 9.84 -17.72
N LEU A 85 -5.06 10.11 -16.41
CA LEU A 85 -6.23 10.73 -15.81
C LEU A 85 -6.23 12.25 -15.93
N ASP A 86 -5.05 12.87 -16.00
CA ASP A 86 -4.89 14.32 -16.06
C ASP A 86 -4.91 14.83 -17.52
N ASP A 87 -4.30 14.09 -18.46
CA ASP A 87 -4.25 14.41 -19.89
C ASP A 87 -4.93 13.27 -20.70
N GLU A 88 -6.27 13.24 -20.73
CA GLU A 88 -7.05 12.20 -21.45
C GLU A 88 -6.84 12.22 -22.99
N GLU A 89 -6.18 13.24 -23.56
CA GLU A 89 -6.11 13.51 -25.02
C GLU A 89 -4.73 13.34 -25.69
N LYS A 90 -3.64 13.10 -24.95
CA LYS A 90 -2.30 12.90 -25.55
C LYS A 90 -1.81 11.46 -25.40
N ASP A 91 -1.29 10.87 -26.47
CA ASP A 91 -0.61 9.57 -26.44
C ASP A 91 0.63 9.64 -25.53
N VAL A 92 0.47 9.25 -24.27
CA VAL A 92 1.54 9.31 -23.27
C VAL A 92 2.47 8.12 -23.47
N MET A 93 3.72 8.37 -23.87
CA MET A 93 4.74 7.32 -23.90
C MET A 93 5.18 6.94 -22.49
N ILE A 94 5.18 5.63 -22.19
CA ILE A 94 5.56 5.03 -20.90
C ILE A 94 6.94 5.51 -20.42
N VAL A 95 7.86 5.78 -21.36
CA VAL A 95 9.26 6.17 -21.08
C VAL A 95 9.36 7.49 -20.33
N HIS A 96 8.43 8.43 -20.54
CA HIS A 96 8.46 9.74 -19.84
C HIS A 96 7.94 9.67 -18.40
N THR A 97 7.39 8.52 -17.98
CA THR A 97 6.77 8.34 -16.66
C THR A 97 7.67 7.65 -15.64
N ILE A 98 8.94 7.40 -15.97
CA ILE A 98 9.90 6.78 -15.06
C ILE A 98 10.11 7.68 -13.82
N PRO A 99 9.93 7.16 -12.59
CA PRO A 99 10.08 7.94 -11.36
C PRO A 99 11.54 8.36 -11.10
N THR A 100 11.71 9.48 -10.41
CA THR A 100 13.06 9.96 -10.06
C THR A 100 13.66 9.12 -8.92
N ARG A 101 15.01 9.08 -8.83
CA ARG A 101 15.72 8.35 -7.75
C ARG A 101 15.25 8.77 -6.35
N LEU A 102 14.94 10.06 -6.17
CA LEU A 102 14.40 10.59 -4.92
C LEU A 102 12.99 10.03 -4.61
N GLN A 103 12.10 9.98 -5.60
CA GLN A 103 10.76 9.40 -5.42
C GLN A 103 10.84 7.92 -5.03
N ILE A 104 11.73 7.16 -5.68
CA ILE A 104 11.94 5.74 -5.35
C ILE A 104 12.45 5.59 -3.91
N MET A 105 13.38 6.44 -3.47
CA MET A 105 13.91 6.39 -2.10
C MET A 105 12.92 6.83 -1.04
N THR A 106 12.16 7.90 -1.28
CA THR A 106 11.06 8.31 -0.39
C THR A 106 10.01 7.21 -0.29
N PHE A 107 9.68 6.56 -1.41
CA PHE A 107 8.73 5.46 -1.44
C PHE A 107 9.22 4.21 -0.68
N LEU A 108 10.50 3.86 -0.80
CA LEU A 108 11.11 2.78 -0.02
C LEU A 108 11.01 3.06 1.48
N ILE A 109 11.42 4.25 1.92
CA ILE A 109 11.38 4.64 3.34
C ILE A 109 9.94 4.70 3.85
N ALA A 110 9.01 5.22 3.05
CA ALA A 110 7.58 5.23 3.38
C ALA A 110 7.00 3.82 3.49
N SER A 111 7.36 2.92 2.58
CA SER A 111 6.91 1.52 2.61
C SER A 111 7.45 0.76 3.84
N LEU A 112 8.71 0.99 4.21
CA LEU A 112 9.29 0.43 5.43
C LEU A 112 8.64 1.00 6.69
N SER A 113 8.41 2.31 6.73
CA SER A 113 7.72 2.99 7.84
C SER A 113 6.29 2.50 7.98
N PHE A 114 5.60 2.30 6.85
CA PHE A 114 4.27 1.72 6.79
C PHE A 114 4.24 0.29 7.36
N MET A 115 5.17 -0.57 6.94
CA MET A 115 5.29 -1.92 7.48
C MET A 115 5.51 -1.89 9.00
N GLY A 116 6.38 -0.99 9.49
CA GLY A 116 6.60 -0.77 10.92
C GLY A 116 5.34 -0.36 11.67
N ILE A 117 4.54 0.57 11.13
CA ILE A 117 3.27 1.01 11.73
C ILE A 117 2.27 -0.17 11.81
N VAL A 118 2.13 -0.96 10.74
CA VAL A 118 1.21 -2.12 10.74
C VAL A 118 1.64 -3.16 11.78
N LEU A 119 2.94 -3.46 11.88
CA LEU A 119 3.47 -4.36 12.90
C LEU A 119 3.25 -3.81 14.31
N MET A 120 3.45 -2.51 14.52
CA MET A 120 3.18 -1.84 15.80
C MET A 120 1.71 -1.95 16.19
N VAL A 121 0.79 -1.72 15.24
CA VAL A 121 -0.66 -1.87 15.48
C VAL A 121 -1.01 -3.30 15.88
N MET A 122 -0.48 -4.31 15.18
CA MET A 122 -0.67 -5.72 15.57
C MET A 122 -0.08 -6.02 16.95
N PHE A 123 1.09 -5.48 17.25
CA PHE A 123 1.72 -5.67 18.55
C PHE A 123 0.86 -5.09 19.68
N VAL A 124 0.36 -3.86 19.53
CA VAL A 124 -0.46 -3.19 20.55
C VAL A 124 -1.84 -3.82 20.70
N THR A 125 -2.47 -4.27 19.61
CA THR A 125 -3.87 -4.73 19.63
C THR A 125 -4.05 -6.24 19.84
N ALA A 126 -3.07 -7.06 19.45
CA ALA A 126 -3.13 -8.52 19.64
C ALA A 126 -2.10 -9.02 20.63
N PHE A 127 -0.82 -8.67 20.44
CA PHE A 127 0.26 -9.26 21.23
C PHE A 127 0.27 -8.78 22.69
N LEU A 128 0.15 -7.47 22.92
CA LEU A 128 0.22 -6.89 24.26
C LEU A 128 -0.96 -7.35 25.16
N PRO A 129 -2.24 -7.34 24.70
CA PRO A 129 -3.34 -7.87 25.49
C PRO A 129 -3.23 -9.37 25.75
N PHE A 130 -2.76 -10.13 24.75
CA PHE A 130 -2.51 -11.56 24.90
C PHE A 130 -1.42 -11.86 25.93
N LEU A 131 -0.34 -11.06 25.94
CA LEU A 131 0.73 -11.17 26.93
C LEU A 131 0.22 -10.94 28.35
N VAL A 132 -0.60 -9.90 28.55
CA VAL A 132 -1.23 -9.62 29.85
C VAL A 132 -2.13 -10.77 30.28
N PHE A 133 -2.98 -11.28 29.37
CA PHE A 133 -3.84 -12.43 29.62
C PHE A 133 -3.04 -13.68 30.02
N TYR A 134 -1.95 -13.96 29.32
CA TYR A 134 -1.05 -15.09 29.63
C TYR A 134 -0.42 -14.96 31.01
N ILE A 135 0.03 -13.77 31.40
CA ILE A 135 0.59 -13.52 32.74
C ILE A 135 -0.48 -13.74 33.84
N MET A 136 -1.71 -13.29 33.62
CA MET A 136 -2.82 -13.48 34.57
C MET A 136 -3.13 -14.97 34.81
N LEU A 137 -3.04 -15.80 33.77
CA LEU A 137 -3.18 -17.26 33.90
C LEU A 137 -2.03 -17.87 34.70
N LYS A 138 -0.79 -17.43 34.44
CA LYS A 138 0.40 -17.94 35.14
C LYS A 138 0.35 -17.66 36.65
N ILE A 139 -0.21 -16.53 37.06
CA ILE A 139 -0.37 -16.13 38.47
C ILE A 139 -1.56 -16.86 39.15
N ARG A 140 -2.27 -17.75 38.43
CA ARG A 140 -3.48 -18.47 38.88
C ARG A 140 -4.64 -17.58 39.31
N ILE A 141 -4.71 -16.35 38.79
CA ILE A 141 -5.87 -15.46 39.03
C ILE A 141 -7.13 -16.06 38.40
N PHE A 142 -6.98 -16.78 37.29
CA PHE A 142 -8.04 -17.52 36.60
C PHE A 142 -7.55 -18.92 36.22
N ALA A 143 -8.36 -19.95 36.51
CA ALA A 143 -8.16 -21.29 35.98
C ALA A 143 -9.01 -21.45 34.72
N VAL A 144 -8.35 -21.51 33.56
CA VAL A 144 -9.02 -21.55 32.25
C VAL A 144 -8.67 -22.87 31.56
N GLY A 145 -9.68 -23.59 31.09
CA GLY A 145 -9.49 -24.83 30.32
C GLY A 145 -8.84 -24.57 28.96
N GLN A 146 -8.17 -25.57 28.40
CA GLN A 146 -7.44 -25.48 27.13
C GLN A 146 -8.30 -24.96 25.96
N GLN A 147 -9.58 -25.33 25.90
CA GLN A 147 -10.48 -24.86 24.85
C GLN A 147 -10.74 -23.36 24.93
N THR A 148 -10.95 -22.82 26.13
CA THR A 148 -11.20 -21.39 26.34
C THR A 148 -9.95 -20.56 26.05
N PHE A 149 -8.75 -21.09 26.36
CA PHE A 149 -7.48 -20.45 25.99
C PHE A 149 -7.34 -20.28 24.47
N ASN A 150 -7.65 -21.32 23.70
CA ASN A 150 -7.60 -21.27 22.24
C ASN A 150 -8.60 -20.26 21.66
N LEU A 151 -9.83 -20.22 22.20
CA LEU A 151 -10.85 -19.26 21.77
C LEU A 151 -10.39 -17.81 22.00
N ILE A 152 -9.88 -17.51 23.19
CA ILE A 152 -9.40 -16.16 23.54
C ILE A 152 -8.20 -15.75 22.67
N SER A 153 -7.26 -16.67 22.44
CA SER A 153 -6.10 -16.44 21.57
C SER A 153 -6.54 -16.07 20.14
N ASN A 154 -7.51 -16.82 19.59
CA ASN A 154 -8.05 -16.56 18.27
C ASN A 154 -8.79 -15.22 18.19
N ILE A 155 -9.49 -14.81 19.24
CA ILE A 155 -10.16 -13.50 19.31
C ILE A 155 -9.12 -12.36 19.25
N PHE A 156 -8.04 -12.45 20.02
CA PHE A 156 -6.98 -11.43 19.98
C PHE A 156 -6.30 -11.35 18.61
N LEU A 157 -5.99 -12.51 18.00
CA LEU A 157 -5.46 -12.55 16.65
C LEU A 157 -6.43 -11.92 15.64
N ALA A 158 -7.72 -12.24 15.72
CA ALA A 158 -8.74 -11.66 14.84
C ALA A 158 -8.84 -10.13 14.98
N ILE A 159 -8.81 -9.61 16.21
CA ILE A 159 -8.77 -8.16 16.47
C ILE A 159 -7.51 -7.53 15.88
N GLY A 160 -6.35 -8.18 16.04
CA GLY A 160 -5.07 -7.72 15.46
C GLY A 160 -5.08 -7.69 13.94
N PHE A 161 -5.64 -8.71 13.29
CA PHE A 161 -5.80 -8.73 11.85
C PHE A 161 -6.78 -7.66 11.37
N LEU A 162 -7.90 -7.47 12.07
CA LEU A 162 -8.88 -6.44 11.74
C LEU A 162 -8.29 -5.03 11.86
N SER A 163 -7.56 -4.75 12.94
CA SER A 163 -6.90 -3.46 13.16
C SER A 163 -5.79 -3.19 12.12
N ALA A 164 -4.98 -4.20 11.81
CA ALA A 164 -3.97 -4.14 10.75
C ALA A 164 -4.60 -3.91 9.37
N PHE A 165 -5.72 -4.56 9.07
CA PHE A 165 -6.46 -4.35 7.83
C PHE A 165 -7.00 -2.92 7.73
N VAL A 166 -7.59 -2.39 8.80
CA VAL A 166 -8.04 -0.98 8.84
C VAL A 166 -6.86 -0.02 8.64
N ALA A 167 -5.72 -0.27 9.29
CA ALA A 167 -4.51 0.53 9.11
C ALA A 167 -3.99 0.47 7.66
N PHE A 168 -3.97 -0.73 7.06
CA PHE A 168 -3.59 -0.94 5.66
C PHE A 168 -4.48 -0.13 4.71
N LEU A 169 -5.80 -0.22 4.88
CA LEU A 169 -6.76 0.53 4.05
C LEU A 169 -6.54 2.04 4.13
N ARG A 170 -6.32 2.57 5.33
CA ARG A 170 -6.13 4.02 5.52
C ARG A 170 -4.80 4.53 4.97
N LEU A 171 -3.80 3.66 4.89
CA LEU A 171 -2.44 4.02 4.47
C LEU A 171 -2.19 3.70 3.00
N SER A 172 -3.06 2.94 2.32
CA SER A 172 -2.92 2.56 0.91
C SER A 172 -2.74 3.72 -0.07
N PHE A 173 -3.05 4.98 0.33
CA PHE A 173 -2.91 6.17 -0.53
C PHE A 173 -1.58 6.90 -0.39
N PHE A 174 -0.69 6.52 0.53
CA PHE A 174 0.62 7.14 0.65
C PHE A 174 1.43 7.18 -0.67
N PRO A 175 1.38 6.16 -1.57
CA PRO A 175 2.10 6.19 -2.84
C PRO A 175 1.65 7.37 -3.72
N PHE A 176 0.35 7.64 -3.73
CA PHE A 176 -0.24 8.71 -4.54
C PHE A 176 0.20 10.09 -4.07
N PHE A 177 0.30 10.31 -2.76
CA PHE A 177 0.83 11.57 -2.21
C PHE A 177 2.29 11.83 -2.56
N ILE A 178 3.12 10.77 -2.65
CA ILE A 178 4.53 10.89 -3.06
C ILE A 178 4.65 11.30 -4.53
N ILE A 179 3.71 10.86 -5.37
CA ILE A 179 3.68 11.16 -6.81
C ILE A 179 3.07 12.54 -7.09
N ASP A 180 1.94 12.84 -6.43
CA ASP A 180 1.12 14.02 -6.68
C ASP A 180 1.66 15.31 -6.04
N LYS A 181 2.26 15.21 -4.83
CA LYS A 181 3.07 16.32 -4.30
C LYS A 181 4.40 16.36 -5.05
N GLN A 182 4.35 16.89 -6.27
CA GLN A 182 5.53 17.25 -7.06
C GLN A 182 6.54 17.95 -6.14
N THR A 183 7.69 17.30 -5.93
CA THR A 183 9.10 17.80 -5.99
C THR A 183 9.48 19.23 -5.56
N ASN A 184 8.57 20.15 -5.28
CA ASN A 184 8.85 21.55 -4.94
C ASN A 184 9.54 21.67 -3.58
N LYS A 185 9.18 20.86 -2.57
CA LYS A 185 9.91 20.90 -1.28
C LYS A 185 11.37 20.40 -1.39
N LEU A 186 11.67 19.55 -2.39
CA LEU A 186 13.02 19.04 -2.66
C LEU A 186 13.87 20.02 -3.48
N ARG A 187 13.30 20.72 -4.47
CA ARG A 187 14.05 21.76 -5.21
C ARG A 187 14.50 22.92 -4.31
N PHE A 188 13.68 23.34 -3.35
CA PHE A 188 14.11 24.34 -2.35
C PHE A 188 15.25 23.81 -1.44
N THR A 189 15.34 22.50 -1.24
CA THR A 189 16.41 21.90 -0.44
C THR A 189 17.66 21.58 -1.25
N GLU A 190 17.61 21.27 -2.55
CA GLU A 190 18.81 21.22 -3.41
C GLU A 190 19.51 22.57 -3.48
N ILE A 191 18.74 23.66 -3.58
CA ILE A 191 19.26 25.04 -3.49
C ILE A 191 19.90 25.28 -2.10
N SER A 192 19.38 24.68 -1.03
CA SER A 192 19.96 24.75 0.32
C SER A 192 21.18 23.81 0.50
N PHE A 193 21.22 22.68 -0.20
CA PHE A 193 22.28 21.67 -0.18
C PHE A 193 23.55 22.19 -0.85
N SER A 194 23.41 23.03 -1.88
CA SER A 194 24.53 23.73 -2.53
C SER A 194 25.26 24.72 -1.61
N LYS A 195 24.60 25.18 -0.53
CA LYS A 195 25.11 26.22 0.38
C LYS A 195 25.66 25.71 1.71
N THR A 196 25.67 24.40 1.99
CA THR A 196 26.15 23.89 3.29
C THR A 196 27.47 23.14 3.19
N THR A 197 28.56 23.82 3.56
CA THR A 197 29.90 23.27 3.77
C THR A 197 29.91 22.37 5.01
N GLY A 198 29.56 21.09 4.86
CA GLY A 198 29.56 20.10 5.94
C GLY A 198 30.12 18.74 5.51
N SER A 199 30.65 17.99 6.47
CA SER A 199 31.14 16.60 6.29
C SER A 199 30.11 15.75 5.54
N PHE A 200 30.59 14.89 4.64
CA PHE A 200 29.76 14.00 3.79
C PHE A 200 28.72 13.22 4.62
N ILE A 201 29.11 12.77 5.82
CA ILE A 201 28.23 12.04 6.74
C ILE A 201 27.04 12.90 7.19
N GLY A 202 27.27 14.16 7.55
CA GLY A 202 26.19 15.08 7.95
C GLY A 202 25.21 15.37 6.81
N ARG A 203 25.70 15.42 5.57
CA ARG A 203 24.88 15.53 4.36
C ARG A 203 24.00 14.30 4.17
N VAL A 204 24.55 13.09 4.33
CA VAL A 204 23.79 11.82 4.23
C VAL A 204 22.69 11.74 5.30
N PHE A 205 23.00 11.99 6.56
CA PHE A 205 22.00 11.99 7.64
C PHE A 205 20.88 13.01 7.42
N LYS A 206 21.21 14.20 6.92
CA LYS A 206 20.21 15.24 6.61
C LYS A 206 19.29 14.83 5.47
N VAL A 207 19.82 14.20 4.41
CA VAL A 207 19.01 13.66 3.31
C VAL A 207 18.09 12.55 3.82
N ILE A 208 18.60 11.59 4.59
CA ILE A 208 17.80 10.50 5.16
C ILE A 208 16.68 11.05 6.06
N GLY A 209 16.99 12.01 6.92
CA GLY A 209 15.98 12.67 7.76
C GLY A 209 14.90 13.41 6.96
N LEU A 210 15.26 14.05 5.85
CA LEU A 210 14.31 14.69 4.95
C LEU A 210 13.41 13.66 4.24
N LEU A 211 13.97 12.55 3.75
CA LEU A 211 13.19 11.48 3.14
C LEU A 211 12.22 10.85 4.15
N PHE A 212 12.67 10.66 5.39
CA PHE A 212 11.84 10.12 6.47
C PHE A 212 10.68 11.06 6.85
N THR A 213 10.94 12.36 7.01
CA THR A 213 9.88 13.33 7.28
C THR A 213 8.85 13.41 6.16
N GLN A 214 9.29 13.34 4.89
CA GLN A 214 8.38 13.28 3.74
C GLN A 214 7.52 12.02 3.73
N ALA A 215 8.12 10.87 4.04
CA ALA A 215 7.41 9.61 4.19
C ALA A 215 6.30 9.71 5.26
N LEU A 216 6.62 10.24 6.44
CA LEU A 216 5.65 10.44 7.52
C LEU A 216 4.54 11.42 7.14
N VAL A 217 4.87 12.54 6.48
CA VAL A 217 3.85 13.49 6.01
C VAL A 217 2.90 12.84 5.00
N SER A 218 3.42 12.02 4.08
CA SER A 218 2.60 11.32 3.08
C SER A 218 1.66 10.30 3.73
N ILE A 219 2.16 9.56 4.72
CA ILE A 219 1.39 8.64 5.57
C ILE A 219 0.28 9.40 6.31
N LYS A 220 0.62 10.53 6.93
CA LYS A 220 -0.31 11.36 7.71
C LYS A 220 -1.43 11.94 6.84
N LEU A 221 -1.10 12.36 5.62
CA LEU A 221 -2.08 12.83 4.65
C LEU A 221 -2.99 11.70 4.15
N SER A 222 -2.45 10.49 3.95
CA SER A 222 -3.25 9.30 3.65
C SER A 222 -4.28 9.03 4.75
N LEU A 223 -3.89 9.17 6.02
CA LEU A 223 -4.81 9.03 7.15
C LEU A 223 -5.89 10.14 7.16
N ALA A 224 -5.50 11.38 6.89
CA ALA A 224 -6.43 12.51 6.86
C ALA A 224 -7.47 12.36 5.74
N LEU A 225 -7.02 12.00 4.53
CA LEU A 225 -7.87 11.80 3.35
C LEU A 225 -8.90 10.67 3.57
N THR A 226 -8.50 9.62 4.29
CA THR A 226 -9.36 8.44 4.50
C THR A 226 -10.32 8.58 5.68
N LYS A 227 -10.19 9.60 6.54
CA LYS A 227 -11.04 9.79 7.75
C LYS A 227 -12.52 9.98 7.42
N GLY A 228 -12.85 10.69 6.33
CA GLY A 228 -14.25 10.94 5.91
C GLY A 228 -14.83 9.90 4.93
N ASN A 229 -13.97 9.20 4.19
CA ASN A 229 -14.37 8.41 3.01
C ASN A 229 -14.21 6.89 3.20
N PHE A 230 -13.89 6.45 4.41
CA PHE A 230 -13.51 5.07 4.74
C PHE A 230 -14.54 4.03 4.28
N THR A 231 -15.83 4.23 4.53
CA THR A 231 -16.88 3.25 4.18
C THR A 231 -16.99 3.04 2.67
N LYS A 232 -16.94 4.12 1.87
CA LYS A 232 -16.98 4.00 0.40
C LYS A 232 -15.73 3.34 -0.14
N LEU A 233 -14.58 3.63 0.47
CA LEU A 233 -13.32 2.96 0.15
C LEU A 233 -13.36 1.46 0.44
N LEU A 234 -13.90 1.09 1.60
CA LEU A 234 -14.05 -0.29 2.03
C LEU A 234 -14.97 -1.04 1.07
N ILE A 235 -16.08 -0.44 0.63
CA ILE A 235 -16.98 -1.04 -0.37
C ILE A 235 -16.24 -1.21 -1.71
N LEU A 236 -15.54 -0.18 -2.19
CA LEU A 236 -14.76 -0.26 -3.43
C LEU A 236 -13.74 -1.41 -3.39
N LEU A 237 -12.98 -1.51 -2.30
CA LEU A 237 -11.99 -2.55 -2.11
C LEU A 237 -12.60 -3.93 -1.83
N ALA A 238 -13.77 -4.01 -1.21
CA ALA A 238 -14.49 -5.27 -1.04
C ALA A 238 -14.96 -5.82 -2.40
N VAL A 239 -15.50 -4.97 -3.28
CA VAL A 239 -15.92 -5.35 -4.64
C VAL A 239 -14.73 -5.85 -5.46
N LEU A 240 -13.62 -5.13 -5.42
CA LEU A 240 -12.41 -5.49 -6.17
C LEU A 240 -11.65 -6.67 -5.53
N GLY A 241 -11.67 -6.77 -4.20
CA GLY A 241 -10.97 -7.78 -3.41
C GLY A 241 -11.69 -9.12 -3.29
N ALA A 242 -12.97 -9.21 -3.66
CA ALA A 242 -13.75 -10.45 -3.64
C ALA A 242 -13.07 -11.59 -4.44
N PHE A 243 -12.40 -11.26 -5.54
CA PHE A 243 -11.65 -12.23 -6.33
C PHE A 243 -10.40 -12.75 -5.61
N GLY A 244 -9.75 -11.91 -4.80
CA GLY A 244 -8.65 -12.32 -3.93
C GLY A 244 -9.10 -13.30 -2.85
N TYR A 245 -10.28 -13.05 -2.27
CA TYR A 245 -10.91 -13.98 -1.33
C TYR A 245 -11.24 -15.32 -2.00
N LEU A 246 -11.81 -15.30 -3.22
CA LEU A 246 -12.08 -16.52 -3.99
C LEU A 246 -10.80 -17.34 -4.24
N TYR A 247 -9.70 -16.69 -4.62
CA TYR A 247 -8.41 -17.36 -4.77
C TYR A 247 -7.93 -18.02 -3.46
N GLY A 248 -8.01 -17.29 -2.34
CA GLY A 248 -7.66 -17.83 -1.02
C GLY A 248 -8.52 -19.02 -0.62
N TYR A 249 -9.83 -18.94 -0.85
CA TYR A 249 -10.80 -20.00 -0.59
C TYR A 249 -10.51 -21.25 -1.43
N LEU A 250 -10.24 -21.08 -2.73
CA LEU A 250 -9.90 -22.20 -3.62
C LEU A 250 -8.57 -22.84 -3.23
N ARG A 251 -7.59 -22.06 -2.77
CA ARG A 251 -6.31 -22.59 -2.31
C ARG A 251 -6.40 -23.33 -0.99
N GLY A 252 -7.12 -22.77 -0.01
CA GLY A 252 -7.14 -23.25 1.38
C GLY A 252 -8.05 -24.46 1.65
N ASN A 253 -9.05 -24.71 0.80
CA ASN A 253 -9.92 -25.88 0.99
C ASN A 253 -9.35 -27.11 0.28
N ASP A 254 -9.16 -28.22 1.00
CA ASP A 254 -8.72 -29.52 0.46
C ASP A 254 -9.78 -30.25 -0.39
N VAL A 255 -10.83 -29.54 -0.82
CA VAL A 255 -11.83 -30.08 -1.72
C VAL A 255 -11.13 -30.51 -3.03
N PHE A 256 -11.12 -31.82 -3.27
CA PHE A 256 -10.54 -32.42 -4.45
C PHE A 256 -11.47 -32.21 -5.64
N LEU A 257 -11.41 -31.01 -6.22
CA LEU A 257 -12.07 -30.70 -7.48
C LEU A 257 -11.20 -31.20 -8.64
N PRO A 258 -11.69 -32.12 -9.50
CA PRO A 258 -10.98 -32.46 -10.72
C PRO A 258 -10.80 -31.18 -11.55
N GLY A 259 -9.56 -30.83 -11.86
CA GLY A 259 -9.22 -29.58 -12.55
C GLY A 259 -9.04 -28.34 -11.68
N LYS A 260 -9.02 -28.47 -10.35
CA LYS A 260 -8.75 -27.36 -9.39
C LYS A 260 -7.52 -26.53 -9.76
N LEU A 261 -6.44 -27.17 -10.20
CA LEU A 261 -5.20 -26.50 -10.58
C LEU A 261 -5.41 -25.56 -11.79
N TYR A 262 -6.18 -26.00 -12.80
CA TYR A 262 -6.54 -25.14 -13.94
C TYR A 262 -7.38 -23.95 -13.50
N ILE A 263 -8.38 -24.17 -12.64
CA ILE A 263 -9.21 -23.09 -12.10
C ILE A 263 -8.36 -22.09 -11.32
N ILE A 264 -7.43 -22.55 -10.48
CA ILE A 264 -6.51 -21.69 -9.73
C ILE A 264 -5.65 -20.86 -10.68
N ILE A 265 -5.08 -21.46 -11.73
CA ILE A 265 -4.27 -20.73 -12.72
C ILE A 265 -5.11 -19.66 -13.43
N VAL A 266 -6.32 -20.00 -13.87
CA VAL A 266 -7.24 -19.06 -14.52
C VAL A 266 -7.57 -17.90 -13.58
N VAL A 267 -7.87 -18.18 -12.31
CA VAL A 267 -8.17 -17.15 -11.30
C VAL A 267 -6.95 -16.27 -11.03
N ILE A 268 -5.74 -16.83 -10.93
CA ILE A 268 -4.51 -16.05 -10.77
C ILE A 268 -4.32 -15.10 -11.96
N LEU A 269 -4.44 -15.62 -13.19
CA LEU A 269 -4.32 -14.80 -14.39
C LEU A 269 -5.37 -13.68 -14.42
N PHE A 270 -6.62 -14.00 -14.11
CA PHE A 270 -7.70 -13.01 -14.04
C PHE A 270 -7.40 -11.93 -12.99
N ILE A 271 -6.90 -12.30 -11.82
CA ILE A 271 -6.52 -11.35 -10.78
C ILE A 271 -5.38 -10.46 -11.26
N SER A 272 -4.30 -11.04 -11.77
CA SER A 272 -3.10 -10.30 -12.17
C SER A 272 -3.31 -9.36 -13.36
N PHE A 273 -4.13 -9.76 -14.34
CA PHE A 273 -4.28 -9.02 -15.60
C PHE A 273 -5.56 -8.19 -15.71
N ILE A 274 -6.54 -8.39 -14.82
CA ILE A 274 -7.80 -7.65 -14.86
C ILE A 274 -8.02 -6.94 -13.53
N ILE A 275 -8.03 -7.66 -12.42
CA ILE A 275 -8.35 -7.08 -11.10
C ILE A 275 -7.26 -6.12 -10.62
N VAL A 276 -5.98 -6.48 -10.74
CA VAL A 276 -4.87 -5.63 -10.29
C VAL A 276 -4.80 -4.32 -11.08
N PRO A 277 -4.79 -4.33 -12.44
CA PRO A 277 -4.89 -3.11 -13.24
C PRO A 277 -6.10 -2.25 -12.88
N LEU A 278 -7.28 -2.86 -12.81
CA LEU A 278 -8.53 -2.16 -12.52
C LEU A 278 -8.50 -1.54 -11.12
N THR A 279 -7.97 -2.25 -10.13
CA THR A 279 -7.84 -1.76 -8.75
C THR A 279 -6.88 -0.58 -8.68
N ALA A 280 -5.74 -0.65 -9.36
CA ALA A 280 -4.79 0.46 -9.40
C ALA A 280 -5.45 1.72 -9.98
N VAL A 281 -6.14 1.60 -11.13
CA VAL A 281 -6.85 2.73 -11.75
C VAL A 281 -7.99 3.24 -10.87
N ALA A 282 -8.79 2.34 -10.29
CA ALA A 282 -9.89 2.71 -9.41
C ALA A 282 -9.42 3.47 -8.16
N LEU A 283 -8.32 3.04 -7.56
CA LEU A 283 -7.71 3.75 -6.43
C LEU A 283 -7.15 5.12 -6.84
N THR A 284 -6.57 5.26 -8.03
CA THR A 284 -6.10 6.57 -8.52
C THR A 284 -7.26 7.52 -8.84
N VAL A 285 -8.34 7.02 -9.44
CA VAL A 285 -9.57 7.80 -9.69
C VAL A 285 -10.21 8.23 -8.36
N ALA A 286 -10.32 7.30 -7.40
CA ALA A 286 -10.83 7.61 -6.06
C ALA A 286 -9.94 8.67 -5.39
N TYR A 287 -8.61 8.51 -5.45
CA TYR A 287 -7.67 9.50 -4.93
C TYR A 287 -7.89 10.88 -5.53
N ARG A 288 -7.96 11.01 -6.86
CA ARG A 288 -8.17 12.28 -7.56
C ARG A 288 -9.46 12.97 -7.11
N LYS A 289 -10.57 12.22 -7.02
CA LYS A 289 -11.84 12.75 -6.50
C LYS A 289 -11.76 13.15 -5.03
N MET A 290 -11.08 12.36 -4.20
CA MET A 290 -10.93 12.71 -2.77
C MET A 290 -10.08 13.95 -2.55
N VAL A 291 -9.05 14.17 -3.39
CA VAL A 291 -8.16 15.34 -3.29
C VAL A 291 -8.79 16.59 -3.90
N SER A 292 -9.56 16.49 -5.00
CA SER A 292 -10.29 17.64 -5.54
C SER A 292 -11.29 18.22 -4.56
N ASP A 293 -11.90 17.36 -3.76
CA ASP A 293 -12.91 17.73 -2.76
C ASP A 293 -12.28 18.14 -1.42
N TYR A 294 -10.96 17.99 -1.27
CA TYR A 294 -10.24 18.33 -0.05
C TYR A 294 -9.97 19.84 0.02
N THR A 295 -10.91 20.58 0.59
CA THR A 295 -10.73 22.00 0.97
C THR A 295 -9.84 22.05 2.21
N GLY A 296 -8.52 22.10 2.01
CA GLY A 296 -7.55 22.00 3.08
C GLY A 296 -7.77 23.02 4.20
N ASP A 297 -8.17 22.53 5.36
CA ASP A 297 -7.88 23.20 6.63
C ASP A 297 -6.86 22.35 7.40
N ALA A 298 -5.73 23.01 7.68
CA ALA A 298 -4.57 22.60 8.46
C ALA A 298 -3.71 21.44 7.93
N GLU A 299 -2.38 21.65 7.91
CA GLU A 299 -1.45 20.55 8.19
C GLU A 299 -2.03 19.78 9.37
N PRO A 300 -2.26 18.45 9.27
CA PRO A 300 -3.09 17.76 10.25
C PRO A 300 -2.40 17.76 11.62
N ASP A 301 -2.53 18.79 12.45
CA ASP A 301 -1.78 18.86 13.70
C ASP A 301 -2.15 17.66 14.59
N ILE A 302 -1.11 17.00 15.11
CA ILE A 302 -1.22 15.69 15.80
C ILE A 302 -2.12 15.80 17.04
N ILE A 303 -2.35 17.01 17.53
CA ILE A 303 -2.95 17.28 18.84
C ILE A 303 -4.45 17.55 18.75
N HIS A 304 -4.97 18.10 17.66
CA HIS A 304 -6.40 18.45 17.57
C HIS A 304 -7.32 17.34 17.04
N ASN A 305 -6.76 16.17 16.71
CA ASN A 305 -7.51 15.09 16.06
C ASN A 305 -7.67 13.83 16.94
N ILE A 306 -7.35 13.92 18.24
CA ILE A 306 -7.46 12.84 19.25
C ILE A 306 -8.72 13.00 20.13
N VAL A 307 -9.47 14.11 20.01
CA VAL A 307 -10.75 14.30 20.73
C VAL A 307 -11.92 14.26 19.76
#